data_AF-A0A2E8EXQ3-F1
#
_entry.id   AF-A0A2E8EXQ3-F1
#
_cell.length_a   1.000
_cell.length_b   1.000
_cell.length_c   1.000
_cell.angle_alpha   90.00
_cell.angle_beta   90.00
_cell.angle_gamma   90.00
#
_symmetry.space_group_name_H-M   'P 1'
#
loop_
_entity.id
_entity.type
_entity.pdbx_description
1 polymer ?
#
loop_
_entity_poly.entity_id
_entity_poly.type
_entity_poly.pdbx_seq_one_letter_code
_entity_poly.pdbx_strand_id
1 'polypeptide(L)' 'WCDPLDPVAAGILDKHGNPNVLTRDKGTSKLAQSSTAQTALVEIERYEGPVPEITVFAPPATNLAT' A
#
# COMPACT_ATOMS: atom_id res chain seq x y z
N TRP A 1 1.26 5.18 -5.71
CA TRP A 1 1.90 5.43 -4.40
C TRP A 1 0.98 4.90 -3.32
N CYS A 2 1.51 4.45 -2.18
CA CYS A 2 0.71 3.91 -1.06
C CYS A 2 0.12 5.07 -0.26
N ASP A 3 -1.16 5.00 0.10
CA ASP A 3 -1.86 5.99 0.92
C ASP A 3 -2.32 5.34 2.25
N PRO A 4 -1.38 5.15 3.21
CA PRO A 4 -1.68 4.42 4.44
C PRO A 4 -2.73 5.16 5.28
N LEU A 5 -3.78 4.45 5.74
CA LEU A 5 -4.72 5.01 6.73
C LEU A 5 -4.01 5.31 8.06
N ASP A 6 -3.15 4.40 8.49
CA ASP A 6 -2.22 4.59 9.62
C ASP A 6 -0.79 4.24 9.14
N PRO A 7 0.12 5.22 9.04
CA PRO A 7 1.49 5.00 8.56
C PRO A 7 2.35 4.13 9.48
N VAL A 8 1.97 3.95 10.75
CA VAL A 8 2.78 3.23 11.76
C VAL A 8 2.18 1.88 12.16
N ALA A 9 0.95 1.57 11.76
CA ALA A 9 0.31 0.30 12.06
C ALA A 9 0.89 -0.86 11.23
N ALA A 10 0.97 -2.05 11.84
CA ALA A 10 1.21 -3.28 11.10
C ALA A 10 -0.08 -3.70 10.36
N GLY A 11 0.04 -4.09 9.08
CA GLY A 11 -1.13 -4.47 8.27
C GLY A 11 -1.92 -3.26 7.75
N ILE A 12 -1.20 -2.31 7.14
CA ILE A 12 -1.72 -1.04 6.66
C ILE A 12 -2.85 -1.24 5.64
N LEU A 13 -3.99 -0.60 5.88
CA LEU A 13 -5.00 -0.36 4.84
C LEU A 13 -4.53 0.81 3.95
N ASP A 14 -4.31 0.54 2.67
CA ASP A 14 -4.12 1.60 1.68
C ASP A 14 -5.49 2.08 1.18
N LYS A 15 -5.82 3.34 1.44
CA LYS A 15 -7.10 3.95 1.06
C LYS A 15 -7.19 4.34 -0.42
N HIS A 16 -6.06 4.41 -1.13
CA HIS A 16 -6.02 4.72 -2.56
C HIS A 16 -5.94 3.47 -3.45
N GLY A 17 -5.39 2.36 -2.93
CA GLY A 17 -5.42 1.06 -3.60
C GLY A 17 -4.18 0.72 -4.43
N ASN A 18 -2.98 0.95 -3.90
CA ASN A 18 -1.74 0.42 -4.48
C ASN A 18 -1.73 -1.12 -4.41
N PRO A 19 -1.79 -1.85 -5.53
CA PRO A 19 -1.87 -3.31 -5.51
C PRO A 19 -0.64 -3.98 -4.89
N ASN A 20 0.52 -3.30 -4.90
CA ASN A 20 1.76 -3.87 -4.38
C ASN A 20 1.74 -4.05 -2.86
N VAL A 21 0.79 -3.46 -2.13
CA VAL A 21 0.61 -3.74 -0.68
C VAL A 21 0.21 -5.19 -0.41
N LEU A 22 -0.32 -5.89 -1.42
CA LEU A 22 -0.71 -7.30 -1.34
C LEU A 22 0.32 -8.25 -1.95
N THR A 23 1.37 -7.71 -2.59
CA THR A 23 2.36 -8.53 -3.30
C THR A 23 3.46 -9.02 -2.37
N ARG A 24 3.92 -10.25 -2.61
CA ARG A 24 5.01 -10.83 -1.83
C ARG A 24 6.36 -10.29 -2.32
N ASP A 25 7.13 -9.71 -1.42
CA ASP A 25 8.51 -9.32 -1.69
C ASP A 25 9.45 -10.54 -1.61
N LYS A 26 9.57 -11.27 -2.72
CA LYS A 26 10.49 -12.41 -2.85
C LYS A 26 11.03 -12.51 -4.27
N GLY A 27 12.32 -12.76 -4.40
CA GLY A 27 12.97 -13.02 -5.68
C GLY A 27 12.43 -14.25 -6.42
N THR A 28 12.42 -14.23 -7.74
CA THR A 28 11.93 -15.32 -8.60
C THR A 28 12.63 -16.66 -8.34
N SER A 29 13.96 -16.65 -8.14
CA SER A 29 14.77 -17.83 -7.84
C SER A 29 16.08 -17.45 -7.17
N LYS A 30 16.80 -18.43 -6.61
CA LYS A 30 18.14 -18.23 -6.03
C LYS A 30 19.12 -17.56 -7.01
N LEU A 31 18.99 -17.86 -8.30
CA LEU A 31 19.85 -17.34 -9.37
C LEU A 31 19.44 -15.93 -9.81
N ALA A 32 18.19 -15.74 -10.22
CA ALA A 32 17.78 -14.55 -10.97
C ALA A 32 17.37 -13.36 -10.08
N GLN A 33 16.83 -13.63 -8.88
CA GLN A 33 16.39 -12.61 -7.90
C GLN A 33 15.53 -11.47 -8.49
N SER A 34 14.77 -11.76 -9.55
CA SER A 34 13.90 -10.76 -10.19
C SER A 34 12.57 -10.63 -9.44
N SER A 35 11.72 -9.69 -9.87
CA SER A 35 10.41 -9.42 -9.25
C SER A 35 9.42 -10.58 -9.43
N THR A 36 8.61 -10.82 -8.40
CA THR A 36 7.45 -11.75 -8.44
C THR A 36 6.11 -11.05 -8.22
N ALA A 37 6.05 -9.72 -8.36
CA ALA A 37 4.88 -8.91 -8.00
C ALA A 37 3.58 -9.27 -8.74
N GLN A 38 3.66 -9.86 -9.94
CA GLN A 38 2.49 -10.25 -10.73
C GLN A 38 1.86 -11.59 -10.30
N THR A 39 2.38 -12.22 -9.23
CA THR A 39 1.85 -13.46 -8.68
C THR A 39 1.45 -13.22 -7.24
N ALA A 40 0.15 -13.02 -7.01
CA ALA A 40 -0.45 -12.82 -5.70
C ALA A 40 -1.75 -13.64 -5.60
N LEU A 41 -1.99 -14.22 -4.43
CA LEU A 41 -3.28 -14.82 -4.08
C LEU A 41 -3.98 -13.84 -3.12
N VAL A 42 -5.24 -13.54 -3.41
CA VAL A 42 -6.03 -12.56 -2.66
C VAL A 42 -7.42 -13.12 -2.35
N GLU A 43 -8.04 -12.58 -1.31
CA GLU A 43 -9.46 -12.73 -1.02
C GLU A 43 -10.11 -11.35 -1.09
N ILE A 44 -11.40 -11.28 -1.42
CA ILE A 44 -12.13 -10.02 -1.51
C ILE A 44 -13.45 -10.08 -0.75
N GLU A 45 -13.80 -8.98 -0.11
CA GLU A 45 -15.09 -8.80 0.54
C GLU A 45 -15.65 -7.40 0.27
N ARG A 46 -16.95 -7.21 0.53
CA ARG A 46 -17.58 -5.90 0.43
C ARG A 46 -17.11 -5.05 1.61
N TYR A 47 -16.58 -3.85 1.33
CA TYR A 47 -16.23 -2.90 2.37
C TYR A 47 -17.50 -2.27 2.96
N GLU A 48 -17.72 -2.44 4.27
CA GLU A 48 -18.87 -1.90 5.01
C GLU A 48 -18.53 -0.65 5.86
N GLY A 49 -17.27 -0.23 5.84
CA GLY A 49 -16.79 0.91 6.63
C GLY A 49 -17.06 2.27 5.96
N PRO A 50 -16.84 3.37 6.69
CA PRO A 50 -16.81 4.70 6.09
C PRO A 50 -15.64 4.81 5.12
N VAL A 51 -15.87 5.34 3.91
CA VAL A 51 -14.83 5.53 2.90
C VAL A 51 -13.84 6.61 3.38
N PRO A 52 -12.55 6.31 3.59
CA PRO A 52 -11.57 7.31 4.01
C PRO A 52 -11.26 8.31 2.90
N GLU A 53 -10.89 9.54 3.27
CA GLU A 53 -10.40 10.54 2.32
C GLU A 53 -9.05 10.10 1.71
N ILE A 54 -8.93 10.21 0.38
CA ILE A 54 -7.67 9.96 -0.34
C ILE A 54 -6.74 11.17 -0.17
N THR A 55 -5.55 10.96 0.39
CA THR A 55 -4.59 12.04 0.70
C THR A 55 -3.28 11.95 -0.07
N VAL A 56 -3.04 10.88 -0.84
CA VAL A 56 -1.78 10.69 -1.57
C VAL A 56 -1.43 11.81 -2.56
N PHE A 57 -2.44 12.54 -3.03
CA PHE A 57 -2.26 13.66 -3.95
C PHE A 57 -2.02 15.00 -3.24
N ALA A 58 -2.24 15.05 -1.92
CA ALA A 58 -1.95 16.23 -1.13
C ALA A 58 -0.42 16.38 -0.94
N PRO A 59 0.10 17.62 -0.94
CA PRO A 59 1.48 17.84 -0.57
C PRO A 59 1.74 17.41 0.89
N PRO A 60 2.96 16.98 1.24
CA PRO A 60 3.31 16.71 2.62
C PRO A 60 3.20 17.99 3.45
N ALA A 61 2.85 17.86 4.73
CA ALA A 61 2.85 18.99 5.65
C ALA A 61 4.28 19.54 5.76
N THR A 62 4.48 20.77 5.27
CA THR A 62 5.71 21.52 5.51
C THR A 62 5.58 22.18 6.88
N ASN A 63 6.56 21.95 7.76
CA ASN A 63 6.66 22.71 8.98
C ASN A 63 7.15 24.12 8.62
N LEU A 64 6.23 25.05 8.36
CA LEU A 64 6.56 26.46 8.21
C LEU A 64 6.82 27.01 9.63
N ALA A 65 8.02 26.79 10.14
CA ALA A 65 8.55 27.58 11.24
C ALA A 65 8.77 29.00 10.73
N THR A 66 7.79 29.87 10.96
CA THR A 66 7.97 31.33 11.00
C THR A 66 8.37 31.76 12.39
#